data_AF-A0A0M4FX26-F1
#
_entry.id   AF-A0A0M4FX26-F1
#
_cell.length_a   1.000
_cell.length_b   1.000
_cell.length_c   1.000
_cell.angle_alpha   90.00
_cell.angle_beta   90.00
_cell.angle_gamma   90.00
#
_symmetry.space_group_name_H-M   'P 1'
#
loop_
_entity.id
_entity.type
_entity.pdbx_description
1 polymer ?
#
loop_
_entity_poly.entity_id
_entity_poly.type
_entity_poly.pdbx_seq_one_letter_code
_entity_poly.pdbx_strand_id
1 'polypeptide(L)'
;MNNIDFSDVHKFLVSVGLGTIVFAFLLPWFFLKEEFNLYLEKDTVAKYTDDSQKVIHLKNSILFDLFSNLHWITILFLTIGLFLIGVGIFHWWRKQKEFDKGQVLDNVNKELTNEKLKRELEDTTPSEKASAVLNEINVDLFGTASVATSDSIVPENPSSQKTSVTSTESIEIVKAYNRIEQIIVGKITEKYSNKYEVVLDKKILNLNLNILLLGRTNDFSDRIIEIKYRSQSPLTLTEATELIDALEQVYKLATGRIAIPLIVLVTSAKIKIHSEQILNPLISQNKLVLLTEDELIDWDPIL
;
A
#
# COMPACT_ATOMS: atom_id res chain seq x y z
N MET A 1 -14.61 -12.37 15.06
CA MET A 1 -14.22 -11.05 15.59
C MET A 1 -13.00 -10.60 14.79
N ASN A 2 -13.10 -9.47 14.09
CA ASN A 2 -12.03 -8.95 13.24
C ASN A 2 -10.78 -8.67 14.09
N ASN A 3 -9.63 -9.17 13.64
CA ASN A 3 -8.34 -8.75 14.18
C ASN A 3 -8.15 -7.28 13.83
N ILE A 4 -8.25 -6.42 14.85
CA ILE A 4 -7.96 -5.00 14.71
C ILE A 4 -6.46 -4.91 14.39
N ASP A 5 -6.13 -4.44 13.19
CA ASP A 5 -4.75 -4.29 12.77
C ASP A 5 -4.09 -3.19 13.61
N PHE A 6 -3.17 -3.58 14.51
CA PHE A 6 -2.51 -2.66 15.45
C PHE A 6 -1.66 -1.57 14.76
N SER A 7 -1.47 -1.64 13.44
CA SER A 7 -0.95 -0.53 12.63
C SER A 7 -1.81 0.74 12.77
N ASP A 8 -3.12 0.56 12.89
CA ASP A 8 -4.09 1.66 12.90
C ASP A 8 -4.07 2.41 14.24
N VAL A 9 -3.79 1.71 15.35
CA VAL A 9 -3.77 2.29 16.70
C VAL A 9 -2.72 3.40 16.83
N HIS A 10 -1.53 3.24 16.25
CA HIS A 10 -0.48 4.25 16.32
C HIS A 10 -0.81 5.48 15.46
N LYS A 11 -1.39 5.27 14.28
CA LYS A 11 -1.85 6.35 13.40
C LYS A 11 -3.02 7.11 14.02
N PHE A 12 -3.93 6.39 14.66
CA PHE A 12 -5.02 6.94 15.45
C PHE A 12 -4.50 7.83 16.59
N LEU A 13 -3.47 7.37 17.33
CA LEU A 13 -2.87 8.15 18.42
C LEU A 13 -2.27 9.48 17.93
N VAL A 14 -1.60 9.47 16.78
CA VAL A 14 -1.07 10.69 16.14
C VAL A 14 -2.21 11.62 15.72
N SER A 15 -3.30 11.08 15.15
CA SER A 15 -4.47 11.86 14.74
C SER A 15 -5.18 12.51 15.93
N VAL A 16 -5.41 11.77 17.02
CA VAL A 16 -5.99 12.31 18.26
C VAL A 16 -5.07 13.38 18.85
N GLY A 17 -3.76 13.17 18.84
CA GLY A 17 -2.79 14.18 19.28
C GLY A 17 -2.87 15.47 18.46
N LEU A 18 -2.95 15.36 17.12
CA LEU A 18 -3.10 16.52 16.24
C LEU A 18 -4.41 17.27 16.50
N GLY A 19 -5.52 16.55 16.64
CA GLY A 19 -6.82 17.14 17.00
C GLY A 19 -6.78 17.86 18.35
N THR A 20 -6.07 17.31 19.32
CA THR A 20 -5.88 17.91 20.65
C THR A 20 -5.08 19.22 20.57
N ILE A 21 -4.04 19.29 19.73
CA ILE A 21 -3.27 20.52 19.48
C ILE A 21 -4.17 21.57 18.83
N VAL A 22 -4.94 21.20 17.82
CA VAL A 22 -5.90 22.11 17.16
C VAL A 22 -6.90 22.66 18.18
N PHE A 23 -7.38 21.81 19.08
CA PHE A 23 -8.28 22.22 20.16
C PHE A 23 -7.64 23.20 21.15
N ALA A 24 -6.34 23.07 21.41
CA ALA A 24 -5.58 23.98 22.28
C ALA A 24 -5.59 25.43 21.77
N PHE A 25 -5.65 25.62 20.44
CA PHE A 25 -5.74 26.95 19.81
C PHE A 25 -7.18 27.41 19.60
N LEU A 26 -8.10 26.48 19.28
CA LEU A 26 -9.52 26.78 19.12
C LEU A 26 -10.16 27.26 20.42
N LEU A 27 -9.78 26.70 21.56
CA LEU A 27 -10.34 27.06 22.87
C LEU A 27 -10.14 28.56 23.19
N PRO A 28 -8.91 29.12 23.21
CA PRO A 28 -8.70 30.54 23.40
C PRO A 28 -9.40 31.39 22.34
N TRP A 29 -9.31 30.99 21.07
CA TRP A 29 -9.95 31.71 19.98
C TRP A 29 -11.47 31.82 20.16
N PHE A 30 -12.13 30.72 20.52
CA PHE A 30 -13.56 30.69 20.82
C PHE A 30 -13.89 31.60 22.00
N PHE A 31 -13.06 31.55 23.05
CA PHE A 31 -13.25 32.40 24.23
C PHE A 31 -13.06 33.90 23.97
N LEU A 32 -12.19 34.26 23.02
CA LEU A 32 -12.00 35.65 22.60
C LEU A 32 -13.14 36.15 21.70
N LYS A 33 -13.75 35.25 20.92
CA LYS A 33 -14.83 35.60 19.98
C LYS A 33 -16.19 35.71 20.66
N GLU A 34 -16.43 34.89 21.68
CA GLU A 34 -17.74 34.80 22.31
C GLU A 34 -17.96 35.92 23.35
N GLU A 35 -19.03 36.69 23.18
CA GLU A 35 -19.44 37.71 24.16
C GLU A 35 -20.20 37.04 25.31
N PHE A 36 -19.47 36.50 26.30
CA PHE A 36 -20.10 35.78 27.42
C PHE A 36 -20.98 36.65 28.34
N ASN A 37 -21.12 37.95 28.07
CA ASN A 37 -21.90 38.90 28.88
C ASN A 37 -21.62 38.74 30.39
N LEU A 38 -20.34 38.57 30.75
CA LEU A 38 -19.88 38.39 32.13
C LEU A 38 -20.21 39.59 33.04
N TYR A 39 -20.57 40.73 32.45
CA TYR A 39 -20.93 41.97 33.12
C TYR A 39 -22.45 42.21 33.05
N LEU A 40 -23.26 41.38 33.72
CA LEU A 40 -24.61 41.81 34.08
C LEU A 40 -24.52 42.71 35.31
N GLU A 41 -25.14 43.88 35.23
CA GLU A 41 -25.24 44.81 36.36
C GLU A 41 -25.95 44.14 37.54
N LYS A 42 -25.38 44.24 38.75
CA LYS A 42 -25.90 43.58 39.96
C LYS A 42 -27.37 43.89 40.23
N ASP A 43 -27.79 45.11 39.87
CA ASP A 43 -29.16 45.60 40.02
C ASP A 43 -30.16 44.96 39.05
N THR A 44 -29.68 44.39 37.95
CA THR A 44 -30.51 43.62 37.00
C THR A 44 -30.64 42.17 37.45
N VAL A 45 -29.59 41.59 38.05
CA VAL A 45 -29.61 40.22 38.59
C VAL A 45 -30.55 40.12 39.80
N ALA A 46 -30.60 41.16 40.65
CA ALA A 46 -31.48 41.21 41.82
C ALA A 46 -32.99 41.24 41.49
N LYS A 47 -33.37 41.52 40.23
CA LYS A 47 -34.76 41.55 39.77
C LYS A 47 -35.31 40.16 39.39
N TYR A 48 -34.45 39.15 39.30
CA TYR A 48 -34.85 37.78 39.00
C TYR A 48 -35.23 37.00 40.25
N THR A 49 -35.96 35.89 40.07
CA THR A 49 -36.28 34.94 41.14
C THR A 49 -35.03 34.29 41.71
N ASP A 50 -35.08 33.89 42.99
CA ASP A 50 -33.95 33.32 43.73
C ASP A 50 -33.26 32.15 42.99
N ASP A 51 -34.03 31.28 42.34
CA ASP A 51 -33.47 30.15 41.60
C ASP A 51 -32.75 30.58 40.31
N SER A 52 -33.27 31.61 39.63
CA SER A 52 -32.59 32.19 38.47
C SER A 52 -31.29 32.91 38.86
N GLN A 53 -31.26 33.58 40.01
CA GLN A 53 -30.04 34.18 40.54
C GLN A 53 -28.95 33.13 40.81
N LYS A 54 -29.30 32.00 41.44
CA LYS A 54 -28.35 30.89 41.68
C LYS A 54 -27.74 30.36 40.38
N VAL A 55 -28.54 30.17 39.33
CA VAL A 55 -28.06 29.70 38.02
C VAL A 55 -27.14 30.72 37.37
N ILE A 56 -27.47 32.00 37.44
CA ILE A 56 -26.62 33.10 36.91
C ILE A 56 -25.29 33.16 37.66
N HIS A 57 -25.30 33.06 38.99
CA HIS A 57 -24.08 33.04 39.79
C HIS A 57 -23.20 31.83 39.51
N LEU A 58 -23.80 30.63 39.38
CA LEU A 58 -23.06 29.42 39.01
C LEU A 58 -22.42 29.55 37.62
N LYS A 59 -23.18 30.02 36.63
CA LYS A 59 -22.68 30.26 35.27
C LYS A 59 -21.49 31.23 35.27
N ASN A 60 -21.63 32.36 35.96
CA ASN A 60 -20.59 33.38 36.03
C ASN A 60 -19.34 32.90 36.78
N SER A 61 -19.50 32.11 37.84
CA SER A 61 -18.37 31.51 38.56
C SER A 61 -17.60 30.55 37.66
N ILE A 62 -18.29 29.64 36.98
CA ILE A 62 -17.66 28.68 36.05
C ILE A 62 -16.92 29.43 34.93
N LEU A 63 -17.55 30.45 34.34
CA LEU A 63 -16.92 31.23 33.27
C LEU A 63 -15.70 32.02 33.78
N PHE A 64 -15.77 32.60 34.98
CA PHE A 64 -14.65 33.30 35.60
C PHE A 64 -13.47 32.36 35.86
N ASP A 65 -13.74 31.20 36.45
CA ASP A 65 -12.71 30.20 36.73
C ASP A 65 -12.07 29.66 35.43
N LEU A 66 -12.89 29.45 34.40
CA LEU A 66 -12.46 28.98 33.08
C LEU A 66 -11.61 30.03 32.36
N PHE A 67 -11.99 31.32 32.42
CA PHE A 67 -11.22 32.41 31.85
C PHE A 67 -9.90 32.64 32.60
N SER A 68 -9.94 32.63 33.94
CA SER A 68 -8.76 32.82 34.78
C SER A 68 -7.70 31.73 34.54
N ASN A 69 -8.13 30.50 34.26
CA ASN A 69 -7.24 29.36 34.03
C ASN A 69 -7.04 29.02 32.55
N LEU A 70 -7.55 29.84 31.62
CA LEU A 70 -7.55 29.54 30.18
C LEU A 70 -6.16 29.21 29.64
N HIS A 71 -5.16 30.00 30.03
CA HIS A 71 -3.76 29.81 29.61
C HIS A 71 -3.19 28.45 30.08
N TRP A 72 -3.51 28.04 31.31
CA TRP A 72 -3.09 26.74 31.86
C TRP A 72 -3.76 25.58 31.13
N ILE A 73 -5.05 25.72 30.81
CA ILE A 73 -5.81 24.73 30.06
C ILE A 73 -5.21 24.55 28.65
N THR A 74 -4.89 25.64 27.95
CA THR A 74 -4.25 25.57 26.63
C THR A 74 -2.89 24.87 26.68
N ILE A 75 -2.04 25.18 27.67
CA ILE A 75 -0.75 24.52 27.85
C ILE A 75 -0.95 23.03 28.12
N LEU A 76 -1.94 22.66 28.95
CA LEU A 76 -2.26 21.26 29.22
C LEU A 76 -2.67 20.50 27.95
N PHE A 77 -3.56 21.05 27.14
CA PHE A 77 -3.97 20.41 25.88
C PHE A 77 -2.80 20.30 24.88
N LEU A 78 -1.96 21.32 24.79
CA LEU A 78 -0.79 21.32 23.90
C LEU A 78 0.24 20.26 24.32
N THR A 79 0.55 20.17 25.61
CA THR A 79 1.48 19.17 26.15
C THR A 79 0.96 17.74 25.99
N ILE A 80 -0.33 17.51 26.25
CA ILE A 80 -0.98 16.22 26.00
C ILE A 80 -0.91 15.86 24.51
N GLY A 81 -1.25 16.80 23.62
CA GLY A 81 -1.21 16.59 22.18
C GLY A 81 0.19 16.21 21.67
N LEU A 82 1.23 16.93 22.10
CA LEU A 82 2.62 16.61 21.78
C LEU A 82 3.04 15.24 22.32
N PHE A 83 2.61 14.90 23.54
CA PHE A 83 2.89 13.60 24.14
C PHE A 83 2.27 12.46 23.32
N LEU A 84 1.00 12.56 22.92
CA LEU A 84 0.34 11.54 22.09
C LEU A 84 1.02 11.37 20.73
N ILE A 85 1.39 12.47 20.08
CA ILE A 85 2.11 12.43 18.80
C ILE A 85 3.47 11.75 18.98
N GLY A 86 4.24 12.15 20.01
CA GLY A 86 5.54 11.57 20.31
C GLY A 86 5.46 10.06 20.57
N VAL A 87 4.50 9.63 21.40
CA VAL A 87 4.27 8.19 21.68
C VAL A 87 3.85 7.45 20.42
N GLY A 88 2.95 8.02 19.61
CA GLY A 88 2.46 7.41 18.38
C GLY A 88 3.57 7.20 17.35
N ILE A 89 4.38 8.24 17.09
CA ILE A 89 5.52 8.18 16.17
C ILE A 89 6.57 7.20 16.68
N PHE A 90 6.92 7.25 17.98
CA PHE A 90 7.95 6.38 18.55
C PHE A 90 7.58 4.89 18.41
N HIS A 91 6.35 4.52 18.75
CA HIS A 91 5.89 3.14 18.61
C HIS A 91 5.80 2.71 17.15
N TRP A 92 5.32 3.60 16.26
CA TRP A 92 5.28 3.32 14.83
C TRP A 92 6.68 3.07 14.27
N TRP A 93 7.67 3.91 14.63
CA TRP A 93 9.06 3.73 14.21
C TRP A 93 9.66 2.43 14.72
N ARG A 94 9.42 2.07 15.98
CA ARG A 94 9.90 0.81 16.56
C ARG A 94 9.32 -0.41 15.81
N LYS A 95 8.02 -0.40 15.55
CA LYS A 95 7.33 -1.47 14.82
C LYS A 95 7.79 -1.55 13.37
N GLN A 96 7.99 -0.42 12.72
CA GLN A 96 8.52 -0.35 11.35
C GLN A 96 9.91 -0.99 11.28
N LYS A 97 10.80 -0.69 12.23
CA LYS A 97 12.14 -1.28 12.31
C LYS A 97 12.13 -2.80 12.48
N GLU A 98 11.15 -3.35 13.20
CA GLU A 98 10.98 -4.80 13.34
C GLU A 98 10.43 -5.44 12.07
N PHE A 99 9.48 -4.78 11.39
CA PHE A 99 8.95 -5.21 10.09
C PHE A 99 10.01 -5.21 8.99
N ASP A 100 10.83 -4.15 8.91
CA ASP A 100 11.89 -4.03 7.92
C ASP A 100 12.95 -5.14 8.10
N LYS A 101 13.29 -5.50 9.35
CA LYS A 101 14.18 -6.64 9.64
C LYS A 101 13.56 -7.98 9.20
N GLY A 102 12.26 -8.16 9.39
CA GLY A 102 11.53 -9.35 8.96
C GLY A 102 11.54 -9.51 7.43
N GLN A 103 11.30 -8.42 6.69
CA GLN A 103 11.39 -8.44 5.22
C GLN A 103 12.79 -8.74 4.71
N VAL A 104 13.84 -8.17 5.33
CA VAL A 104 15.22 -8.46 4.94
C VAL A 104 15.53 -9.94 5.12
N LEU A 105 15.10 -10.55 6.22
CA LEU A 105 15.29 -11.99 6.48
C LEU A 105 14.53 -12.86 5.46
N ASP A 106 13.29 -12.50 5.14
CA ASP A 106 12.47 -13.19 4.15
C ASP A 106 13.08 -13.12 2.74
N ASN A 107 13.64 -11.96 2.38
CA ASN A 107 14.30 -11.76 1.09
C ASN A 107 15.59 -12.59 0.99
N VAL A 108 16.40 -12.63 2.05
CA VAL A 108 17.62 -13.47 2.11
C VAL A 108 17.26 -14.96 2.01
N ASN A 109 16.21 -15.40 2.71
CA ASN A 109 15.74 -16.78 2.63
C ASN A 109 15.25 -17.15 1.22
N LYS A 110 14.53 -16.24 0.55
CA LYS A 110 14.11 -16.38 -0.85
C LYS A 110 15.29 -16.46 -1.80
N GLU A 111 16.30 -15.63 -1.62
CA GLU A 111 17.52 -15.69 -2.45
C GLU A 111 18.28 -17.01 -2.26
N LEU A 112 18.42 -17.46 -1.02
CA LEU A 112 19.11 -18.71 -0.68
C LEU A 112 18.35 -19.95 -1.19
N THR A 113 17.01 -19.94 -1.16
CA THR A 113 16.19 -20.99 -1.78
C THR A 113 16.30 -20.97 -3.31
N ASN A 114 16.27 -19.80 -3.94
CA ASN A 114 16.48 -19.69 -5.39
C ASN A 114 17.88 -20.13 -5.81
N GLU A 115 18.91 -19.84 -5.01
CA GLU A 115 20.28 -20.27 -5.29
C GLU A 115 20.45 -21.79 -5.15
N LYS A 116 19.83 -22.39 -4.13
CA LYS A 116 19.78 -23.85 -3.98
C LYS A 116 19.08 -24.53 -5.15
N LEU A 117 17.92 -24.00 -5.56
CA LEU A 117 17.19 -24.49 -6.74
C LEU A 117 18.02 -24.36 -8.01
N LYS A 118 18.77 -23.26 -8.18
CA LYS A 118 19.69 -23.09 -9.33
C LYS A 118 20.82 -24.11 -9.33
N ARG A 119 21.43 -24.40 -8.17
CA ARG A 119 22.48 -25.44 -8.08
C ARG A 119 21.94 -26.84 -8.36
N GLU A 120 20.74 -27.15 -7.87
CA GLU A 120 20.07 -28.43 -8.18
C GLU A 120 19.71 -28.55 -9.67
N LEU A 121 19.38 -27.43 -10.34
CA LEU A 121 19.13 -27.37 -11.79
C LEU A 121 20.42 -27.44 -12.63
N GLU A 122 21.54 -26.94 -12.11
CA GLU A 122 22.84 -26.93 -12.81
C GLU A 122 23.54 -28.31 -12.76
N ASP A 123 23.33 -29.06 -11.67
CA ASP A 123 23.81 -30.45 -11.53
C ASP A 123 22.96 -31.47 -12.30
N THR A 124 21.87 -31.07 -12.97
CA THR A 124 21.01 -31.99 -13.73
C THR A 124 20.58 -31.46 -15.10
N THR A 125 21.29 -31.88 -16.16
CA THR A 125 20.74 -31.93 -17.53
C THR A 125 21.32 -33.12 -18.31
N PRO A 126 20.63 -33.69 -19.32
CA PRO A 126 19.23 -33.54 -19.73
C PRO A 126 18.61 -34.91 -20.07
N SER A 127 17.93 -35.58 -19.15
CA SER A 127 16.92 -36.59 -19.48
C SER A 127 16.26 -37.04 -18.19
N GLU A 128 14.95 -37.28 -18.26
CA GLU A 128 14.28 -38.18 -17.31
C GLU A 128 14.05 -37.64 -15.88
N LYS A 129 13.22 -36.59 -15.74
CA LYS A 129 12.25 -36.40 -14.61
C LYS A 129 11.48 -35.06 -14.64
N ALA A 130 11.05 -34.61 -15.82
CA ALA A 130 10.15 -33.45 -15.94
C ALA A 130 8.72 -33.67 -15.38
N SER A 131 8.43 -34.82 -14.78
CA SER A 131 7.09 -35.17 -14.26
C SER A 131 7.03 -35.47 -12.76
N ALA A 132 8.16 -35.44 -12.03
CA ALA A 132 8.18 -35.82 -10.61
C ALA A 132 8.36 -34.65 -9.63
N VAL A 133 8.98 -33.53 -10.04
CA VAL A 133 9.35 -32.42 -9.13
C VAL A 133 8.26 -31.36 -8.99
N LEU A 134 7.30 -31.28 -9.92
CA LEU A 134 6.19 -30.31 -9.86
C LEU A 134 5.19 -30.56 -8.71
N ASN A 135 5.27 -31.70 -8.03
CA ASN A 135 4.37 -32.03 -6.91
C ASN A 135 4.94 -31.69 -5.52
N GLU A 136 6.22 -31.32 -5.39
CA GLU A 136 6.86 -31.23 -4.07
C GLU A 136 7.32 -29.81 -3.66
N ILE A 137 7.38 -28.84 -4.59
CA ILE A 137 7.85 -27.47 -4.29
C ILE A 137 6.72 -26.54 -3.82
N ASN A 138 5.46 -26.98 -3.84
CA ASN A 138 4.32 -26.09 -3.58
C ASN A 138 3.91 -25.97 -2.09
N VAL A 139 4.86 -26.08 -1.15
CA VAL A 139 4.52 -26.07 0.28
C VAL A 139 5.06 -24.87 1.08
N ASP A 140 6.13 -24.16 0.69
CA ASP A 140 6.82 -23.28 1.66
C ASP A 140 7.02 -21.79 1.31
N LEU A 141 6.25 -21.20 0.38
CA LEU A 141 6.32 -19.75 0.10
C LEU A 141 5.06 -18.93 0.48
N PHE A 142 4.31 -19.42 1.47
CA PHE A 142 3.43 -18.60 2.31
C PHE A 142 3.82 -18.83 3.78
N GLY A 143 4.40 -17.81 4.41
CA GLY A 143 4.92 -17.87 5.77
C GLY A 143 3.89 -18.28 6.83
N THR A 144 4.13 -19.48 7.35
CA THR A 144 4.20 -19.93 8.76
C THR A 144 3.00 -19.86 9.72
N ALA A 145 2.61 -21.05 10.20
CA ALA A 145 2.56 -21.33 11.64
C ALA A 145 2.91 -22.82 11.92
N SER A 146 4.13 -23.03 12.41
CA SER A 146 4.62 -24.02 13.39
C SER A 146 4.16 -25.49 13.34
N VAL A 147 5.16 -26.36 13.13
CA VAL A 147 5.17 -27.79 13.43
C VAL A 147 5.38 -28.05 14.93
N ALA A 148 4.51 -28.85 15.54
CA ALA A 148 4.88 -29.81 16.58
C ALA A 148 3.88 -30.98 16.57
N THR A 149 4.42 -32.13 16.21
CA THR A 149 3.94 -33.53 16.25
C THR A 149 2.83 -33.86 17.24
N SER A 150 1.80 -34.53 16.74
CA SER A 150 0.84 -35.33 17.53
C SER A 150 1.32 -36.78 17.58
N ASP A 151 1.42 -37.34 18.79
CA ASP A 151 1.23 -38.78 19.01
C ASP A 151 -0.09 -38.98 19.78
N SER A 152 -0.70 -40.13 19.54
CA SER A 152 -2.14 -40.46 19.56
C SER A 152 -2.89 -40.51 20.92
N ILE A 153 -4.24 -40.59 20.80
CA ILE A 153 -5.26 -41.38 21.58
C ILE A 153 -6.34 -40.57 22.40
N VAL A 154 -7.58 -40.49 21.87
CA VAL A 154 -9.00 -40.54 22.42
C VAL A 154 -9.40 -39.78 23.75
N PRO A 155 -10.70 -39.52 24.08
CA PRO A 155 -11.58 -38.36 23.80
C PRO A 155 -12.02 -37.50 25.03
N GLU A 156 -12.35 -36.20 24.87
CA GLU A 156 -13.43 -35.41 25.55
C GLU A 156 -13.33 -33.89 25.22
N ASN A 157 -14.46 -33.18 25.27
CA ASN A 157 -14.76 -31.77 24.89
C ASN A 157 -13.80 -30.66 25.45
N PRO A 158 -13.92 -29.35 25.09
CA PRO A 158 -14.27 -28.64 23.84
C PRO A 158 -13.18 -27.58 23.41
N SER A 159 -13.12 -27.18 22.12
CA SER A 159 -12.69 -25.84 21.60
C SER A 159 -11.91 -25.89 20.27
N SER A 160 -12.30 -24.99 19.36
CA SER A 160 -11.54 -24.42 18.22
C SER A 160 -11.23 -25.32 17.00
N GLN A 161 -12.04 -25.17 15.94
CA GLN A 161 -11.64 -25.48 14.56
C GLN A 161 -11.38 -24.17 13.79
N LYS A 162 -10.12 -23.98 13.39
CA LYS A 162 -9.70 -23.08 12.29
C LYS A 162 -9.95 -23.81 10.97
N THR A 163 -10.78 -23.25 10.10
CA THR A 163 -10.87 -23.62 8.68
C THR A 163 -10.05 -22.60 7.89
N SER A 164 -8.93 -23.01 7.29
CA SER A 164 -8.18 -22.21 6.33
C SER A 164 -8.70 -22.53 4.92
N VAL A 165 -9.39 -21.57 4.30
CA VAL A 165 -9.81 -21.64 2.90
C VAL A 165 -8.92 -20.68 2.12
N THR A 166 -7.84 -21.18 1.53
CA THR A 166 -7.17 -20.46 0.44
C THR A 166 -8.02 -20.71 -0.81
N SER A 167 -8.78 -19.70 -1.24
CA SER A 167 -9.72 -19.84 -2.35
C SER A 167 -8.99 -20.14 -3.67
N THR A 168 -9.48 -21.14 -4.40
CA THR A 168 -9.03 -21.55 -5.74
C THR A 168 -8.82 -20.38 -6.71
N GLU A 169 -9.65 -19.33 -6.57
CA GLU A 169 -9.61 -18.11 -7.39
C GLU A 169 -8.26 -17.36 -7.34
N SER A 170 -7.60 -17.31 -6.18
CA SER A 170 -6.32 -16.60 -6.04
C SER A 170 -5.18 -17.27 -6.83
N ILE A 171 -5.21 -18.60 -6.91
CA ILE A 171 -4.23 -19.41 -7.64
C ILE A 171 -4.42 -19.24 -9.16
N GLU A 172 -5.68 -19.14 -9.61
CA GLU A 172 -6.00 -18.96 -11.03
C GLU A 172 -5.51 -17.60 -11.55
N ILE A 173 -5.66 -16.52 -10.76
CA ILE A 173 -5.19 -15.18 -11.14
C ILE A 173 -3.66 -15.15 -11.30
N VAL A 174 -2.92 -15.78 -10.39
CA VAL A 174 -1.45 -15.84 -10.47
C VAL A 174 -1.00 -16.62 -11.71
N LYS A 175 -1.66 -17.75 -12.01
CA LYS A 175 -1.37 -18.53 -13.22
C LYS A 175 -1.66 -17.74 -14.50
N ALA A 176 -2.78 -17.02 -14.53
CA ALA A 176 -3.14 -16.16 -15.66
C ALA A 176 -2.09 -15.06 -15.88
N TYR A 177 -1.67 -14.38 -14.81
CA TYR A 177 -0.61 -13.35 -14.89
C TYR A 177 0.69 -13.92 -15.47
N ASN A 178 1.19 -15.04 -14.94
CA ASN A 178 2.44 -15.64 -15.41
C ASN A 178 2.37 -16.03 -16.89
N ARG A 179 1.24 -16.56 -17.35
CA ARG A 179 1.04 -16.89 -18.77
C ARG A 179 1.07 -15.64 -19.65
N ILE A 180 0.37 -14.58 -19.22
CA ILE A 180 0.32 -13.30 -19.94
C ILE A 180 1.71 -12.68 -20.05
N GLU A 181 2.45 -12.66 -18.95
CA GLU A 181 3.82 -12.12 -18.90
C GLU A 181 4.75 -12.87 -19.86
N GLN A 182 4.72 -14.21 -19.86
CA GLN A 182 5.50 -15.02 -20.80
C GLN A 182 5.19 -14.72 -22.27
N ILE A 183 3.91 -14.53 -22.62
CA ILE A 183 3.50 -14.21 -24.00
C ILE A 183 4.02 -12.83 -24.41
N ILE A 184 3.86 -11.82 -23.54
CA ILE A 184 4.31 -10.45 -23.82
C ILE A 184 5.83 -10.41 -23.96
N VAL A 185 6.56 -11.02 -23.01
CA VAL A 185 8.02 -11.11 -23.04
C VAL A 185 8.49 -11.79 -24.33
N GLY A 186 7.88 -12.91 -24.71
CA GLY A 186 8.19 -13.62 -25.96
C GLY A 186 8.05 -12.73 -27.19
N LYS A 187 6.88 -12.10 -27.36
CA LYS A 187 6.59 -11.21 -28.51
C LYS A 187 7.52 -9.99 -28.57
N ILE A 188 7.77 -9.34 -27.42
CA ILE A 188 8.68 -8.19 -27.35
C ILE A 188 10.11 -8.62 -27.69
N THR A 189 10.58 -9.73 -27.13
CA THR A 189 11.94 -10.21 -27.36
C THR A 189 12.17 -10.60 -28.81
N GLU A 190 11.23 -11.34 -29.40
CA GLU A 190 11.28 -11.72 -30.81
C GLU A 190 11.35 -10.51 -31.73
N LYS A 191 10.49 -9.50 -31.50
CA LYS A 191 10.37 -8.34 -32.39
C LYS A 191 11.50 -7.32 -32.24
N TYR A 192 12.02 -7.13 -31.02
CA TYR A 192 12.88 -5.98 -30.69
C TYR A 192 14.31 -6.34 -30.28
N SER A 193 14.67 -7.62 -30.12
CA SER A 193 16.04 -8.05 -29.74
C SER A 193 17.15 -7.59 -30.69
N ASN A 194 16.82 -7.31 -31.95
CA ASN A 194 17.75 -6.76 -32.94
C ASN A 194 18.09 -5.28 -32.71
N LYS A 195 17.16 -4.49 -32.15
CA LYS A 195 17.31 -3.04 -31.91
C LYS A 195 17.68 -2.74 -30.46
N TYR A 196 17.23 -3.59 -29.54
CA TYR A 196 17.38 -3.40 -28.10
C TYR A 196 18.08 -4.61 -27.46
N GLU A 197 18.79 -4.35 -26.37
CA GLU A 197 19.10 -5.37 -25.39
C GLU A 197 17.91 -5.51 -24.44
N VAL A 198 17.34 -6.71 -24.38
CA VAL A 198 16.15 -7.01 -23.58
C VAL A 198 16.59 -7.52 -22.21
N VAL A 199 16.26 -6.77 -21.16
CA VAL A 199 16.57 -7.12 -19.77
C VAL A 199 15.25 -7.36 -19.04
N LEU A 200 15.10 -8.56 -18.47
CA LEU A 200 13.90 -8.97 -17.74
C LEU A 200 14.10 -8.87 -16.23
N ASP A 201 13.01 -8.64 -15.50
CA ASP A 201 12.95 -8.65 -14.03
C ASP A 201 14.06 -7.84 -13.35
N LYS A 202 14.39 -6.68 -13.94
CA LYS A 202 15.49 -5.85 -13.47
C LYS A 202 15.04 -5.03 -12.27
N LYS A 203 15.71 -5.25 -11.14
CA LYS A 203 15.58 -4.37 -9.98
C LYS A 203 16.42 -3.10 -10.17
N ILE A 204 15.77 -1.95 -10.11
CA ILE A 204 16.41 -0.63 -10.08
C ILE A 204 15.89 0.10 -8.84
N LEU A 205 16.79 0.38 -7.90
CA LEU A 205 16.45 0.92 -6.58
C LEU A 205 15.38 0.05 -5.88
N ASN A 206 14.18 0.59 -5.72
CA ASN A 206 13.03 -0.04 -5.07
C ASN A 206 11.98 -0.57 -6.05
N LEU A 207 12.19 -0.46 -7.37
CA LEU A 207 11.26 -0.95 -8.39
C LEU A 207 11.81 -2.19 -9.10
N ASN A 208 10.95 -3.17 -9.31
CA ASN A 208 11.21 -4.31 -10.20
C ASN A 208 10.54 -3.99 -11.53
N LEU A 209 11.33 -3.93 -12.60
CA LEU A 209 10.84 -3.70 -13.94
C LEU A 209 10.58 -5.03 -14.62
N ASN A 210 9.40 -5.23 -15.21
CA ASN A 210 9.13 -6.46 -15.97
C ASN A 210 10.06 -6.59 -17.18
N ILE A 211 10.08 -5.55 -18.03
CA ILE A 211 10.95 -5.51 -19.22
C ILE A 211 11.62 -4.14 -19.33
N LEU A 212 12.93 -4.15 -19.49
CA LEU A 212 13.73 -2.99 -19.83
C LEU A 212 14.40 -3.23 -21.19
N LEU A 213 14.13 -2.34 -22.14
CA LEU A 213 14.72 -2.35 -23.46
C LEU A 213 15.78 -1.26 -23.53
N LEU A 214 17.05 -1.67 -23.59
CA LEU A 214 18.18 -0.76 -23.73
C LEU A 214 18.50 -0.58 -25.21
N GLY A 215 18.48 0.65 -25.71
CA GLY A 215 18.81 0.93 -27.09
C GLY A 215 20.25 0.51 -27.40
N ARG A 216 20.45 -0.33 -28.42
CA ARG A 216 21.80 -0.75 -28.84
C ARG A 216 22.57 0.36 -29.55
N THR A 217 21.86 1.33 -30.11
CA THR A 217 22.40 2.52 -30.77
C THR A 217 21.72 3.78 -30.22
N ASN A 218 22.33 4.95 -30.44
CA ASN A 218 21.77 6.23 -29.99
C ASN A 218 20.45 6.61 -30.70
N ASP A 219 20.09 5.92 -31.79
CA ASP A 219 18.84 6.14 -32.52
C ASP A 219 17.62 5.53 -31.82
N PHE A 220 17.85 4.66 -30.83
CA PHE A 220 16.79 4.01 -30.07
C PHE A 220 16.84 4.46 -28.61
N SER A 221 15.84 5.23 -28.18
CA SER A 221 15.68 5.59 -26.77
C SER A 221 15.31 4.36 -25.94
N ASP A 222 15.80 4.28 -24.71
CA ASP A 222 15.46 3.18 -23.81
C ASP A 222 13.96 3.15 -23.52
N ARG A 223 13.43 1.97 -23.24
CA ARG A 223 12.01 1.78 -22.95
C ARG A 223 11.83 0.88 -21.76
N ILE A 224 10.82 1.20 -20.96
CA ILE A 224 10.41 0.38 -19.81
C ILE A 224 9.01 -0.12 -20.11
N ILE A 225 8.82 -1.42 -20.11
CA ILE A 225 7.49 -2.02 -20.31
C ILE A 225 7.08 -2.67 -18.99
N GLU A 226 5.98 -2.17 -18.45
CA GLU A 226 5.37 -2.67 -17.22
C GLU A 226 4.08 -3.41 -17.56
N ILE A 227 3.97 -4.66 -17.11
CA ILE A 227 2.87 -5.56 -17.43
C ILE A 227 1.90 -5.58 -16.26
N LYS A 228 0.63 -5.27 -16.51
CA LYS A 228 -0.44 -5.34 -15.51
C LYS A 228 -1.56 -6.23 -15.99
N TYR A 229 -2.05 -7.10 -15.10
CA TYR A 229 -3.24 -7.90 -15.33
C TYR A 229 -4.35 -7.50 -14.35
N ARG A 230 -5.55 -7.27 -14.85
CA ARG A 230 -6.72 -6.92 -14.04
C ARG A 230 -7.94 -7.73 -14.51
N SER A 231 -8.42 -8.64 -13.67
CA SER A 231 -9.59 -9.47 -13.99
C SER A 231 -10.91 -8.90 -13.44
N GLN A 232 -10.87 -8.20 -12.30
CA GLN A 232 -12.05 -7.78 -11.54
C GLN A 232 -12.26 -6.26 -11.45
N SER A 233 -11.18 -5.47 -11.35
CA SER A 233 -11.25 -4.01 -11.18
C SER A 233 -10.40 -3.27 -12.22
N PRO A 234 -10.90 -2.17 -12.80
CA PRO A 234 -10.15 -1.37 -13.76
C PRO A 234 -8.93 -0.71 -13.09
N LEU A 235 -7.89 -0.45 -13.88
CA LEU A 235 -6.80 0.43 -13.46
C LEU A 235 -7.30 1.89 -13.52
N THR A 236 -7.09 2.65 -12.45
CA THR A 236 -7.46 4.08 -12.46
C THR A 236 -6.44 4.91 -13.24
N LEU A 237 -6.87 6.05 -13.77
CA LEU A 237 -5.96 6.97 -14.46
C LEU A 237 -4.84 7.44 -13.54
N THR A 238 -5.16 7.78 -12.29
CA THR A 238 -4.20 8.22 -11.27
C THR A 238 -3.14 7.15 -11.00
N GLU A 239 -3.54 5.89 -10.78
CA GLU A 239 -2.60 4.78 -10.59
C GLU A 239 -1.66 4.62 -11.79
N ALA A 240 -2.19 4.70 -13.01
CA ALA A 240 -1.41 4.56 -14.23
C ALA A 240 -0.41 5.72 -14.42
N THR A 241 -0.84 6.96 -14.14
CA THR A 241 0.05 8.14 -14.24
C THR A 241 1.14 8.13 -13.18
N GLU A 242 0.80 7.80 -11.92
CA GLU A 242 1.79 7.72 -10.84
C GLU A 242 2.84 6.64 -11.11
N LEU A 243 2.42 5.51 -11.69
CA LEU A 243 3.32 4.44 -12.10
C LEU A 243 4.27 4.90 -13.22
N ILE A 244 3.75 5.53 -14.27
CA ILE A 244 4.56 6.10 -15.36
C ILE A 244 5.61 7.08 -14.82
N ASP A 245 5.18 8.03 -13.98
CA ASP A 245 6.07 9.04 -13.40
C ASP A 245 7.14 8.40 -12.50
N ALA A 246 6.76 7.38 -11.72
CA ALA A 246 7.69 6.64 -10.87
C ALA A 246 8.74 5.89 -11.70
N LEU A 247 8.34 5.22 -12.78
CA LEU A 247 9.25 4.51 -13.68
C LEU A 247 10.26 5.47 -14.33
N GLU A 248 9.80 6.61 -14.85
CA GLU A 248 10.67 7.63 -15.47
C GLU A 248 11.67 8.19 -14.45
N GLN A 249 11.21 8.58 -13.28
CA GLN A 249 12.05 9.21 -12.25
C GLN A 249 13.08 8.24 -11.67
N VAL A 250 12.66 7.02 -11.32
CA VAL A 250 13.55 6.01 -10.75
C VAL A 250 14.62 5.60 -11.75
N TYR A 251 14.25 5.38 -13.01
CA TYR A 251 15.21 5.04 -14.05
C TYR A 251 16.22 6.16 -14.29
N LYS A 252 15.74 7.41 -14.39
CA LYS A 252 16.60 8.58 -14.57
C LYS A 252 17.56 8.79 -13.40
N LEU A 253 17.08 8.61 -12.17
CA LEU A 253 17.90 8.75 -10.97
C LEU A 253 19.01 7.68 -10.92
N ALA A 254 18.68 6.44 -11.27
CA ALA A 254 19.61 5.33 -11.18
C ALA A 254 20.64 5.27 -12.32
N THR A 255 20.26 5.71 -13.52
CA THR A 255 21.07 5.52 -14.73
C THR A 255 21.56 6.83 -15.36
N GLY A 256 20.97 7.96 -15.02
CA GLY A 256 21.19 9.25 -15.69
C GLY A 256 20.57 9.35 -17.09
N ARG A 257 19.91 8.29 -17.58
CA ARG A 257 19.28 8.22 -18.91
C ARG A 257 17.77 8.44 -18.79
N ILE A 258 17.14 8.81 -19.90
CA ILE A 258 15.68 8.93 -19.98
C ILE A 258 15.16 7.70 -20.74
N ALA A 259 14.18 7.02 -20.17
CA ALA A 259 13.47 5.92 -20.82
C ALA A 259 12.00 6.31 -21.05
N ILE A 260 11.41 5.76 -22.10
CA ILE A 260 9.98 5.92 -22.41
C ILE A 260 9.22 4.75 -21.78
N PRO A 261 8.37 4.99 -20.77
CA PRO A 261 7.56 3.95 -20.15
C PRO A 261 6.34 3.60 -21.02
N LEU A 262 5.98 2.33 -20.98
CA LEU A 262 4.79 1.77 -21.61
C LEU A 262 4.13 0.80 -20.62
N ILE A 263 2.85 1.03 -20.32
CA ILE A 263 2.05 0.05 -19.57
C ILE A 263 1.34 -0.86 -20.57
N VAL A 264 1.56 -2.16 -20.47
CA VAL A 264 0.74 -3.16 -21.16
C VAL A 264 -0.29 -3.70 -20.16
N LEU A 265 -1.52 -3.23 -20.27
CA LEU A 265 -2.62 -3.60 -19.40
C LEU A 265 -3.49 -4.66 -20.08
N VAL A 266 -3.48 -5.87 -19.53
CA VAL A 266 -4.33 -6.97 -19.97
C VAL A 266 -5.53 -7.09 -19.02
N THR A 267 -6.73 -7.13 -19.57
CA THR A 267 -7.98 -7.14 -18.80
C THR A 267 -8.95 -8.23 -19.24
N SER A 268 -9.91 -8.57 -18.38
CA SER A 268 -11.05 -9.38 -18.82
C SER A 268 -11.95 -8.56 -19.75
N ALA A 269 -12.57 -9.20 -20.74
CA ALA A 269 -13.49 -8.54 -21.68
C ALA A 269 -14.61 -7.75 -20.97
N LYS A 270 -15.00 -8.18 -19.77
CA LYS A 270 -16.03 -7.54 -18.94
C LYS A 270 -15.67 -6.10 -18.53
N ILE A 271 -14.40 -5.81 -18.29
CA ILE A 271 -13.96 -4.50 -17.76
C ILE A 271 -13.22 -3.65 -18.79
N LYS A 272 -13.00 -4.16 -20.01
CA LYS A 272 -12.27 -3.45 -21.08
C LYS A 272 -12.88 -2.09 -21.40
N ILE A 273 -14.18 -2.05 -21.69
CA ILE A 273 -14.88 -0.81 -22.13
C ILE A 273 -14.70 0.31 -21.09
N HIS A 274 -14.85 -0.03 -19.81
CA HIS A 274 -14.71 0.94 -18.74
C HIS A 274 -13.24 1.40 -18.57
N SER A 275 -12.28 0.47 -18.70
CA SER A 275 -10.85 0.78 -18.68
C SER A 275 -10.45 1.68 -19.84
N GLU A 276 -11.00 1.45 -21.03
CA GLU A 276 -10.73 2.25 -22.24
C GLU A 276 -11.21 3.69 -22.08
N GLN A 277 -12.42 3.90 -21.53
CA GLN A 277 -12.94 5.24 -21.25
C GLN A 277 -12.07 6.01 -20.24
N ILE A 278 -11.62 5.35 -19.18
CA ILE A 278 -10.81 5.98 -18.12
C ILE A 278 -9.39 6.27 -18.62
N LEU A 279 -8.80 5.36 -19.39
CA LEU A 279 -7.38 5.38 -19.75
C LEU A 279 -7.11 5.96 -21.14
N ASN A 280 -8.13 6.41 -21.87
CA ASN A 280 -8.02 7.04 -23.18
C ASN A 280 -6.92 8.14 -23.27
N PRO A 281 -6.71 9.00 -22.25
CA PRO A 281 -5.62 9.97 -22.28
C PRO A 281 -4.22 9.35 -22.41
N LEU A 282 -3.99 8.18 -21.80
CA LEU A 282 -2.71 7.47 -21.88
C LEU A 282 -2.60 6.61 -23.14
N ILE A 283 -3.72 6.02 -23.58
CA ILE A 283 -3.79 5.25 -24.83
C ILE A 283 -3.47 6.14 -26.02
N SER A 284 -4.09 7.32 -26.10
CA SER A 284 -3.85 8.28 -27.18
C SER A 284 -2.42 8.84 -27.24
N GLN A 285 -1.67 8.76 -26.14
CA GLN A 285 -0.26 9.16 -26.05
C GLN A 285 0.71 8.00 -26.28
N ASN A 286 0.23 6.80 -26.62
CA ASN A 286 1.02 5.57 -26.71
C ASN A 286 1.81 5.25 -25.44
N LYS A 287 1.31 5.68 -24.27
CA LYS A 287 1.89 5.34 -22.95
C LYS A 287 1.23 4.12 -22.31
N LEU A 288 0.07 3.70 -22.83
CA LEU A 288 -0.65 2.52 -22.37
C LEU A 288 -1.25 1.75 -23.55
N VAL A 289 -1.08 0.44 -23.55
CA VAL A 289 -1.78 -0.49 -24.45
C VAL A 289 -2.78 -1.29 -23.61
N LEU A 290 -4.04 -1.25 -24.00
CA LEU A 290 -5.12 -2.01 -23.37
C LEU A 290 -5.49 -3.20 -24.25
N LEU A 291 -5.40 -4.41 -23.70
CA LEU A 291 -5.70 -5.67 -24.38
C LEU A 291 -6.64 -6.54 -23.56
N THR A 292 -7.39 -7.40 -24.22
CA THR A 292 -7.93 -8.61 -23.60
C THR A 292 -6.95 -9.78 -23.71
N GLU A 293 -7.20 -10.86 -22.96
CA GLU A 293 -6.43 -12.10 -23.09
C GLU A 293 -6.48 -12.69 -24.52
N ASP A 294 -7.63 -12.57 -25.19
CA ASP A 294 -7.79 -13.05 -26.57
C ASP A 294 -7.02 -12.15 -27.56
N GLU A 295 -7.12 -10.82 -27.39
CA GLU A 295 -6.40 -9.85 -28.22
C GLU A 295 -4.89 -9.96 -28.06
N LEU A 296 -4.40 -10.39 -26.89
CA LEU A 296 -2.98 -10.58 -26.64
C LEU A 296 -2.36 -11.65 -27.55
N ILE A 297 -3.13 -12.65 -27.98
CA ILE A 297 -2.62 -13.74 -28.83
C ILE A 297 -2.19 -13.19 -30.19
N ASP A 298 -3.03 -12.34 -30.79
CA ASP A 298 -2.80 -11.75 -32.10
C ASP A 298 -2.10 -10.39 -32.03
N TRP A 299 -1.84 -9.88 -30.82
CA TRP A 299 -1.18 -8.60 -30.63
C TRP A 299 0.24 -8.61 -31.19
N ASP A 300 0.52 -7.63 -32.05
CA ASP A 300 1.85 -7.34 -32.56
C ASP A 300 2.40 -6.07 -31.86
N PRO A 301 3.42 -6.16 -31.00
CA PRO A 301 3.80 -5.03 -30.15
C PRO A 301 4.34 -3.85 -30.95
N ILE A 302 3.82 -2.64 -30.73
CA ILE A 302 4.27 -1.40 -31.38
C ILE A 302 4.86 -0.50 -30.29
N LEU A 303 6.15 -0.17 -30.43
CA LEU A 303 6.91 0.69 -29.51
C LEU A 303 7.26 2.02 -30.16
#